data_AF-A0A1G0PDY7-F1
#
_entry.id   AF-A0A1G0PDY7-F1
#
_cell.length_a   1.000
_cell.length_b   1.000
_cell.length_c   1.000
_cell.angle_alpha   90.00
_cell.angle_beta   90.00
_cell.angle_gamma   90.00
#
_symmetry.space_group_name_H-M   'P 1'
#
loop_
_entity.id
_entity.type
_entity.pdbx_description
1 polymer ?
#
loop_
_entity_poly.entity_id
_entity_poly.type
_entity_poly.pdbx_seq_one_letter_code
_entity_poly.pdbx_strand_id
1 'polypeptide(L)'
;MKIINKVSASKKYNNIKLAIGIGKGIVSFLMILFFVYSGWSERLAEALSIYTSNTYLIFILFTVAAGAAGSLIFAPLNYYTGFYLEHKYDLSNQTFSAWIWESVKGMFVGAVIGLPILLLFFWALNTFGSIWWLPFAVLMFIISVVLAQIVPIVIIPIFYKVTPLEDGELKDRIIKLAKEVGMKVENVFKFNMSKNT
;
A
#
# COMPACT_ATOMS: atom_id res chain seq x y z
N MET A 1 25.81 13.13 -26.24
CA MET A 1 25.79 11.65 -26.11
C MET A 1 25.30 11.16 -24.73
N LYS A 2 25.82 11.66 -23.59
CA LYS A 2 25.37 11.24 -22.23
C LYS A 2 23.88 11.47 -21.92
N ILE A 3 23.28 12.57 -22.40
CA ILE A 3 21.86 12.89 -22.14
C ILE A 3 20.92 11.91 -22.88
N ILE A 4 21.24 11.54 -24.11
CA ILE A 4 20.44 10.61 -24.93
C ILE A 4 20.42 9.21 -24.30
N ASN A 5 21.54 8.76 -23.73
CA ASN A 5 21.62 7.49 -23.00
C ASN A 5 20.80 7.48 -21.71
N LYS A 6 20.69 8.62 -21.01
CA LYS A 6 19.86 8.72 -19.81
C LYS A 6 18.36 8.64 -20.16
N VAL A 7 17.94 9.33 -21.22
CA VAL A 7 16.54 9.28 -21.70
C VAL A 7 16.16 7.88 -22.18
N SER A 8 17.04 7.17 -22.90
CA SER A 8 16.76 5.81 -23.36
C SER A 8 16.71 4.81 -22.19
N ALA A 9 17.57 4.95 -21.19
CA ALA A 9 17.53 4.15 -19.96
C ALA A 9 16.24 4.37 -19.18
N SER A 10 15.81 5.62 -18.97
CA SER A 10 14.54 5.94 -18.29
C SER A 10 13.33 5.39 -19.05
N LYS A 11 13.31 5.47 -20.38
CA LYS A 11 12.25 4.85 -21.21
C LYS A 11 12.22 3.34 -21.04
N LYS A 12 13.38 2.67 -21.07
CA LYS A 12 13.46 1.21 -20.89
C LYS A 12 13.01 0.76 -19.51
N TYR A 13 13.45 1.46 -18.46
CA TYR A 13 12.99 1.25 -17.08
C TYR A 13 11.47 1.35 -16.99
N ASN A 14 10.90 2.45 -17.49
CA ASN A 14 9.47 2.69 -17.42
C ASN A 14 8.67 1.64 -18.21
N ASN A 15 9.13 1.26 -19.41
CA ASN A 15 8.48 0.23 -20.21
C ASN A 15 8.49 -1.14 -19.53
N ILE A 16 9.59 -1.52 -18.87
CA ILE A 16 9.66 -2.76 -18.08
C ILE A 16 8.65 -2.72 -16.93
N LYS A 17 8.62 -1.61 -16.18
CA LYS A 17 7.73 -1.44 -15.03
C LYS A 17 6.25 -1.46 -15.45
N LEU A 18 5.92 -0.82 -16.57
CA LEU A 18 4.58 -0.86 -17.17
C LEU A 18 4.20 -2.26 -17.63
N ALA A 19 5.06 -2.94 -18.39
CA ALA A 19 4.78 -4.29 -18.90
C ALA A 19 4.55 -5.28 -17.74
N ILE A 20 5.38 -5.19 -16.70
CA ILE A 20 5.20 -6.01 -15.49
C ILE A 20 3.93 -5.62 -14.73
N GLY A 21 3.63 -4.33 -14.59
CA GLY A 21 2.41 -3.87 -13.92
C GLY A 21 1.14 -4.38 -14.61
N ILE A 22 1.08 -4.27 -15.94
CA ILE A 22 -0.03 -4.78 -16.75
C ILE A 22 -0.11 -6.31 -16.63
N GLY A 23 1.02 -7.01 -16.80
CA GLY A 23 1.08 -8.47 -16.66
C GLY A 23 0.62 -8.95 -15.29
N LYS A 24 1.06 -8.27 -14.21
CA LYS A 24 0.60 -8.53 -12.84
C LYS A 24 -0.90 -8.35 -12.71
N GLY A 25 -1.47 -7.29 -13.29
CA GLY A 25 -2.91 -7.04 -13.31
C GLY A 25 -3.70 -8.16 -14.00
N ILE A 26 -3.25 -8.59 -15.18
CA ILE A 26 -3.87 -9.70 -15.94
C ILE A 26 -3.78 -11.00 -15.14
N VAL A 27 -2.60 -11.35 -14.63
CA VAL A 27 -2.40 -12.56 -13.83
C VAL A 27 -3.25 -12.52 -12.56
N SER A 28 -3.33 -11.37 -11.88
CA SER A 28 -4.18 -11.19 -10.71
C SER A 28 -5.65 -11.43 -11.03
N PHE A 29 -6.14 -10.88 -12.15
CA PHE A 29 -7.52 -11.06 -12.58
C PHE A 29 -7.82 -12.54 -12.91
N LEU A 30 -6.95 -13.18 -13.70
CA LEU A 30 -7.10 -14.60 -14.04
C LEU A 30 -7.03 -15.49 -12.80
N MET A 31 -6.16 -15.18 -11.83
CA MET A 31 -6.07 -15.94 -10.59
C MET A 31 -7.32 -15.79 -9.73
N ILE A 32 -7.93 -14.60 -9.65
CA ILE A 32 -9.20 -14.43 -8.93
C ILE A 32 -10.30 -15.25 -9.60
N LEU A 33 -10.41 -15.19 -10.93
CA LEU A 33 -11.38 -16.01 -11.67
C LEU A 33 -11.14 -17.49 -11.43
N PHE A 34 -9.90 -17.96 -11.54
CA PHE A 34 -9.55 -19.34 -11.26
C PHE A 34 -9.87 -19.74 -9.82
N PHE A 35 -9.56 -18.90 -8.83
CA PHE A 35 -9.82 -19.17 -7.43
C PHE A 35 -11.32 -19.30 -7.09
N VAL A 36 -12.16 -18.53 -7.79
CA VAL A 36 -13.62 -18.63 -7.68
C VAL A 36 -14.14 -19.86 -8.43
N TYR A 37 -13.84 -20.00 -9.74
CA TYR A 37 -14.39 -21.07 -10.57
C TYR A 37 -13.87 -22.47 -10.24
N SER A 38 -12.67 -22.60 -9.66
CA SER A 38 -12.12 -23.89 -9.23
C SER A 38 -12.76 -24.44 -7.94
N GLY A 39 -13.60 -23.65 -7.27
CA GLY A 39 -14.18 -24.00 -5.97
C GLY A 39 -13.17 -23.96 -4.81
N TRP A 40 -11.94 -23.49 -5.03
CA TRP A 40 -10.93 -23.38 -3.97
C TRP A 40 -11.32 -22.38 -2.88
N SER A 41 -12.03 -21.31 -3.26
CA SER A 41 -12.60 -20.36 -2.32
C SER A 41 -13.61 -21.02 -1.37
N GLU A 42 -14.54 -21.81 -1.90
CA GLU A 42 -15.53 -22.56 -1.11
C GLU A 42 -14.86 -23.59 -0.20
N ARG A 43 -13.95 -24.39 -0.74
CA ARG A 43 -13.18 -25.39 0.04
C ARG A 43 -12.39 -24.75 1.18
N LEU A 44 -11.81 -23.58 0.96
CA LEU A 44 -11.10 -22.86 2.00
C LEU A 44 -12.07 -22.39 3.10
N ALA A 45 -13.23 -21.85 2.72
CA ALA A 45 -14.25 -21.45 3.68
C ALA A 45 -14.80 -22.64 4.48
N GLU A 46 -15.06 -23.77 3.83
CA GLU A 46 -15.50 -25.02 4.46
C GLU A 46 -14.43 -25.58 5.40
N ALA A 47 -13.16 -25.59 4.99
CA ALA A 47 -12.07 -26.04 5.86
C ALA A 47 -11.97 -25.19 7.13
N LEU A 48 -12.22 -23.88 7.02
CA LEU A 48 -12.21 -22.97 8.17
C LEU A 48 -13.45 -23.11 9.06
N SER A 49 -14.61 -23.45 8.49
CA SER A 49 -15.85 -23.65 9.25
C SER A 49 -15.81 -24.89 10.15
N ILE A 50 -14.91 -25.84 9.89
CA ILE A 50 -14.63 -26.98 10.80
C ILE A 50 -14.10 -26.49 12.15
N TYR A 51 -13.32 -25.40 12.16
CA TYR A 51 -12.66 -24.90 13.38
C TYR A 51 -13.49 -23.88 14.15
N THR A 52 -14.39 -23.15 13.49
CA THR A 52 -15.21 -22.12 14.14
C THR A 52 -16.55 -21.95 13.43
N SER A 53 -17.60 -21.76 14.22
CA SER A 53 -18.95 -21.44 13.73
C SER A 53 -19.21 -19.93 13.60
N ASN A 54 -18.29 -19.09 14.09
CA ASN A 54 -18.45 -17.64 14.04
C ASN A 54 -18.10 -17.11 12.64
N THR A 55 -19.12 -16.65 11.91
CA THR A 55 -18.98 -16.15 10.54
C THR A 55 -17.96 -15.02 10.39
N TYR A 56 -17.83 -14.13 11.38
CA TYR A 56 -16.84 -13.06 11.34
C TYR A 56 -15.41 -13.59 11.45
N LEU A 57 -15.17 -14.60 12.29
CA LEU A 57 -13.86 -15.24 12.41
C LEU A 57 -13.50 -16.01 11.13
N ILE A 58 -14.46 -16.72 10.54
CA ILE A 58 -14.26 -17.38 9.23
C ILE A 58 -13.86 -16.33 8.18
N PHE A 59 -14.55 -15.20 8.10
CA PHE A 59 -14.26 -14.14 7.14
C PHE A 59 -12.84 -13.56 7.33
N ILE A 60 -12.41 -13.30 8.57
CA ILE A 60 -11.06 -12.84 8.87
C ILE A 60 -10.02 -13.87 8.44
N LEU A 61 -10.19 -15.13 8.88
CA LEU A 61 -9.23 -16.20 8.58
C LEU A 61 -9.14 -16.47 7.07
N PHE A 62 -10.27 -16.47 6.38
CA PHE A 62 -10.35 -16.59 4.93
C PHE A 62 -9.57 -15.46 4.25
N THR A 63 -9.83 -14.22 4.66
CA THR A 63 -9.17 -13.03 4.10
C THR A 63 -7.66 -13.07 4.33
N VAL A 64 -7.22 -13.43 5.53
CA VAL A 64 -5.81 -13.54 5.87
C VAL A 64 -5.14 -14.67 5.09
N ALA A 65 -5.77 -15.83 4.98
CA ALA A 65 -5.23 -16.96 4.23
C ALA A 65 -5.13 -16.67 2.73
N ALA A 66 -6.20 -16.15 2.12
CA ALA A 66 -6.22 -15.76 0.71
C ALA A 66 -5.21 -14.64 0.42
N GLY A 67 -5.14 -13.64 1.31
CA GLY A 67 -4.18 -12.54 1.22
C GLY A 67 -2.73 -13.03 1.31
N ALA A 68 -2.43 -13.91 2.28
CA ALA A 68 -1.10 -14.50 2.45
C ALA A 68 -0.69 -15.34 1.23
N ALA A 69 -1.61 -16.16 0.68
CA ALA A 69 -1.37 -16.91 -0.54
C ALA A 69 -1.06 -15.97 -1.73
N GLY A 70 -1.85 -14.91 -1.91
CA GLY A 70 -1.61 -13.91 -2.94
C GLY A 70 -0.25 -13.20 -2.77
N SER A 71 0.09 -12.81 -1.54
CA SER A 71 1.38 -12.21 -1.21
C SER A 71 2.55 -13.13 -1.55
N LEU A 72 2.45 -14.43 -1.26
CA LEU A 72 3.47 -15.42 -1.60
C LEU A 72 3.62 -15.61 -3.11
N ILE A 73 2.52 -15.71 -3.84
CA ILE A 73 2.53 -15.88 -5.30
C ILE A 73 3.19 -14.68 -5.98
N PHE A 74 2.89 -13.45 -5.52
CA PHE A 74 3.44 -12.24 -6.10
C PHE A 74 4.79 -11.81 -5.48
N ALA A 75 5.29 -12.50 -4.45
CA ALA A 75 6.54 -12.14 -3.79
C ALA A 75 7.74 -12.08 -4.75
N PRO A 76 7.95 -13.05 -5.67
CA PRO A 76 9.08 -13.00 -6.62
C PRO A 76 9.00 -11.78 -7.55
N LEU A 77 7.79 -11.40 -7.96
CA LEU A 77 7.56 -10.27 -8.84
C LEU A 77 7.76 -8.93 -8.11
N ASN A 78 7.30 -8.85 -6.86
CA ASN A 78 7.52 -7.71 -5.99
C ASN A 78 9.01 -7.52 -5.69
N TYR A 79 9.76 -8.61 -5.48
CA TYR A 79 11.21 -8.56 -5.35
C TYR A 79 11.89 -8.06 -6.63
N TYR A 80 11.50 -8.61 -7.79
CA TYR A 80 12.09 -8.20 -9.06
C TYR A 80 11.87 -6.70 -9.33
N THR A 81 10.65 -6.22 -9.15
CA THR A 81 10.29 -4.83 -9.46
C THR A 81 10.71 -3.83 -8.40
N GLY A 82 10.59 -4.18 -7.13
CA GLY A 82 10.82 -3.28 -5.99
C GLY A 82 12.26 -3.27 -5.48
N PHE A 83 13.05 -4.31 -5.73
CA PHE A 83 14.44 -4.39 -5.29
C PHE A 83 15.40 -4.49 -6.46
N TYR A 84 15.34 -5.60 -7.21
CA TYR A 84 16.35 -5.90 -8.25
C TYR A 84 16.36 -4.86 -9.38
N LEU A 85 15.18 -4.50 -9.89
CA LEU A 85 15.06 -3.54 -11.00
C LEU A 85 15.51 -2.14 -10.58
N GLU A 86 15.19 -1.70 -9.37
CA GLU A 86 15.61 -0.39 -8.86
C GLU A 86 17.14 -0.32 -8.71
N HIS A 87 17.78 -1.37 -8.18
CA HIS A 87 19.25 -1.47 -8.11
C HIS A 87 19.90 -1.54 -9.50
N LYS A 88 19.28 -2.25 -10.44
CA LYS A 88 19.79 -2.38 -11.82
C LYS A 88 19.87 -1.03 -12.56
N TYR A 89 19.04 -0.06 -12.16
CA TYR A 89 19.04 1.29 -12.74
C TYR A 89 19.63 2.35 -11.80
N ASP A 90 20.33 1.93 -10.73
CA ASP A 90 20.93 2.80 -9.72
C ASP A 90 19.91 3.80 -9.10
N LEU A 91 18.68 3.34 -8.92
CA LEU A 91 17.56 4.11 -8.37
C LEU A 91 17.30 3.82 -6.89
N SER A 92 18.03 2.87 -6.29
CA SER A 92 17.89 2.55 -4.88
C SER A 92 19.23 2.21 -4.24
N ASN A 93 19.44 2.75 -3.04
CA ASN A 93 20.54 2.42 -2.15
C ASN A 93 20.11 1.47 -1.00
N GLN A 94 18.89 0.93 -1.07
CA GLN A 94 18.30 0.14 0.01
C GLN A 94 18.92 -1.25 0.10
N THR A 95 19.33 -1.71 1.29
CA THR A 95 19.80 -3.09 1.45
C THR A 95 18.63 -4.09 1.38
N PHE A 96 18.92 -5.35 1.03
CA PHE A 96 17.89 -6.39 0.94
C PHE A 96 17.13 -6.61 2.27
N SER A 97 17.84 -6.56 3.40
CA SER A 97 17.22 -6.67 4.73
C SER A 97 16.30 -5.48 5.04
N ALA A 98 16.70 -4.26 4.66
CA ALA A 98 15.85 -3.08 4.81
C ALA A 98 14.60 -3.17 3.92
N TRP A 99 14.73 -3.68 2.69
CA TRP A 99 13.61 -3.90 1.78
C TRP A 99 12.59 -4.91 2.32
N ILE A 100 13.05 -6.05 2.85
CA ILE A 100 12.15 -7.02 3.51
C ILE A 100 11.46 -6.38 4.71
N TRP A 101 12.22 -5.69 5.56
CA TRP A 101 11.66 -5.07 6.76
C TRP A 101 10.58 -4.03 6.43
N GLU A 102 10.80 -3.20 5.42
CA GLU A 102 9.80 -2.24 4.96
C GLU A 102 8.58 -2.92 4.32
N SER A 103 8.79 -4.01 3.59
CA SER A 103 7.70 -4.80 3.02
C SER A 103 6.82 -5.43 4.11
N VAL A 104 7.42 -6.00 5.15
CA VAL A 104 6.71 -6.60 6.29
C VAL A 104 5.98 -5.53 7.11
N LYS A 105 6.63 -4.40 7.40
CA LYS A 105 5.97 -3.25 8.06
C LYS A 105 4.78 -2.77 7.24
N GLY A 106 4.94 -2.64 5.92
CA GLY A 106 3.88 -2.28 4.98
C GLY A 106 2.70 -3.23 5.05
N MET A 107 2.97 -4.54 5.03
CA MET A 107 1.93 -5.57 5.17
C MET A 107 1.19 -5.47 6.51
N PHE A 108 1.90 -5.26 7.61
CA PHE A 108 1.30 -5.17 8.94
C PHE A 108 0.42 -3.92 9.09
N VAL A 109 0.93 -2.75 8.68
CA VAL A 109 0.16 -1.50 8.66
C VAL A 109 -1.07 -1.66 7.75
N GLY A 110 -0.91 -2.26 6.58
CA GLY A 110 -2.00 -2.55 5.65
C GLY A 110 -3.05 -3.47 6.26
N ALA A 111 -2.64 -4.52 6.98
CA ALA A 111 -3.56 -5.44 7.65
C ALA A 111 -4.32 -4.78 8.81
N VAL A 112 -3.62 -3.99 9.64
CA VAL A 112 -4.23 -3.27 10.78
C VAL A 112 -5.31 -2.28 10.33
N ILE A 113 -5.16 -1.69 9.15
CA ILE A 113 -6.15 -0.75 8.59
C ILE A 113 -7.20 -1.49 7.76
N GLY A 114 -6.76 -2.41 6.90
CA GLY A 114 -7.60 -3.10 5.93
C GLY A 114 -8.55 -4.11 6.55
N LEU A 115 -8.12 -4.88 7.56
CA LEU A 115 -8.98 -5.89 8.19
C LEU A 115 -10.20 -5.27 8.91
N PRO A 116 -10.08 -4.19 9.71
CA PRO A 116 -11.25 -3.50 10.25
C PRO A 116 -12.19 -2.97 9.18
N ILE A 117 -11.66 -2.41 8.09
CA ILE A 117 -12.50 -1.93 6.98
C ILE A 117 -13.24 -3.08 6.31
N LEU A 118 -12.58 -4.22 6.06
CA LEU A 118 -13.22 -5.41 5.50
C LEU A 118 -14.28 -5.99 6.45
N LEU A 119 -14.04 -5.97 7.76
CA LEU A 119 -15.03 -6.36 8.75
C LEU A 119 -16.25 -5.42 8.77
N LEU A 120 -16.02 -4.11 8.67
CA LEU A 120 -17.11 -3.13 8.55
C LEU A 120 -17.90 -3.34 7.27
N PHE A 121 -17.22 -3.65 6.16
CA PHE A 121 -17.86 -4.01 4.90
C PHE A 121 -18.74 -5.25 5.05
N PHE A 122 -18.19 -6.33 5.63
CA PHE A 122 -18.93 -7.55 5.87
C PHE A 122 -20.12 -7.34 6.80
N TRP A 123 -19.93 -6.57 7.87
CA TRP A 123 -21.01 -6.18 8.78
C TRP A 123 -22.11 -5.39 8.05
N ALA A 124 -21.75 -4.42 7.20
CA ALA A 124 -22.71 -3.62 6.46
C ALA A 124 -23.52 -4.48 5.48
N LEU A 125 -22.88 -5.42 4.78
CA LEU A 125 -23.54 -6.38 3.90
C LEU A 125 -24.59 -7.21 4.64
N ASN A 126 -24.26 -7.73 5.82
CA ASN A 126 -25.18 -8.57 6.59
C ASN A 126 -26.30 -7.78 7.27
N THR A 127 -26.06 -6.51 7.62
CA THR A 127 -27.00 -5.71 8.41
C THR A 127 -28.04 -4.99 7.54
N PHE A 128 -27.63 -4.45 6.40
CA PHE A 128 -28.43 -3.49 5.64
C PHE A 128 -29.02 -4.06 4.34
N GLY A 129 -28.77 -5.33 4.01
CA GLY A 129 -29.35 -5.98 2.82
C GLY A 129 -29.06 -5.18 1.56
N SER A 130 -30.04 -4.98 0.66
CA SER A 130 -29.83 -4.30 -0.63
C SER A 130 -29.33 -2.86 -0.55
N ILE A 131 -29.55 -2.16 0.57
CA ILE A 131 -29.12 -0.78 0.76
C ILE A 131 -27.74 -0.66 1.42
N TRP A 132 -27.02 -1.77 1.66
CA TRP A 132 -25.73 -1.81 2.36
C TRP A 132 -24.68 -0.80 1.88
N TRP A 133 -24.69 -0.51 0.58
CA TRP A 133 -23.72 0.35 -0.06
C TRP A 133 -23.81 1.80 0.42
N LEU A 134 -25.01 2.28 0.80
CA LEU A 134 -25.23 3.65 1.23
C LEU A 134 -24.63 3.94 2.62
N PRO A 135 -24.99 3.21 3.70
CA PRO A 135 -24.38 3.40 5.01
C PRO A 135 -22.88 3.07 4.97
N PHE A 136 -22.46 2.06 4.20
CA PHE A 136 -21.03 1.76 4.04
C PHE A 136 -20.28 2.92 3.35
N ALA A 137 -20.84 3.55 2.32
CA ALA A 137 -20.23 4.70 1.66
C ALA A 137 -20.09 5.90 2.60
N VAL A 138 -21.10 6.19 3.42
CA VAL A 138 -21.04 7.25 4.43
C VAL A 138 -19.95 6.96 5.47
N LEU A 139 -19.87 5.73 5.97
CA LEU A 139 -18.81 5.31 6.88
C LEU A 139 -17.42 5.42 6.23
N MET A 140 -17.27 4.99 4.97
CA MET A 140 -16.00 5.08 4.24
C MET A 140 -15.57 6.52 3.97
N PHE A 141 -16.51 7.44 3.74
CA PHE A 141 -16.23 8.87 3.66
C PHE A 141 -15.62 9.39 4.96
N ILE A 142 -16.27 9.09 6.11
CA ILE A 142 -15.77 9.49 7.42
C ILE A 142 -14.38 8.89 7.70
N ILE A 143 -14.21 7.58 7.46
CA ILE A 143 -12.93 6.88 7.64
C ILE A 143 -11.84 7.50 6.76
N SER A 144 -12.16 7.88 5.52
CA SER A 144 -11.20 8.48 4.59
C SER A 144 -10.76 9.87 5.04
N VAL A 145 -11.66 10.70 5.58
CA VAL A 145 -11.31 12.00 6.18
C VAL A 145 -10.40 11.80 7.39
N VAL A 146 -10.72 10.85 8.27
CA VAL A 146 -9.90 10.54 9.45
C VAL A 146 -8.53 10.01 9.03
N LEU A 147 -8.46 9.08 8.07
CA LEU A 147 -7.20 8.56 7.55
C LEU A 147 -6.38 9.65 6.86
N ALA A 148 -6.98 10.59 6.14
CA ALA A 148 -6.26 11.70 5.52
C ALA A 148 -5.50 12.56 6.56
N GLN A 149 -5.99 12.65 7.79
CA GLN A 149 -5.30 13.30 8.90
C GLN A 149 -4.30 12.37 9.60
N ILE A 150 -4.66 11.10 9.84
CA ILE A 150 -3.82 10.13 10.56
C ILE A 150 -2.60 9.71 9.74
N VAL A 151 -2.73 9.53 8.42
CA VAL A 151 -1.66 9.06 7.53
C VAL A 151 -0.37 9.87 7.70
N PRO A 152 -0.35 11.22 7.54
CA PRO A 152 0.88 11.98 7.63
C PRO A 152 1.49 12.00 9.04
N ILE A 153 0.66 11.90 10.09
CA ILE A 153 1.10 12.08 11.48
C ILE A 153 1.54 10.76 12.12
N VAL A 154 0.88 9.65 11.77
CA VAL A 154 1.10 8.34 12.40
C VAL A 154 1.70 7.34 11.43
N ILE A 155 1.19 7.25 10.20
CA ILE A 155 1.60 6.20 9.26
C ILE A 155 2.96 6.53 8.63
N ILE A 156 3.15 7.75 8.12
CA ILE A 156 4.43 8.15 7.49
C ILE A 156 5.62 7.97 8.44
N PRO A 157 5.56 8.38 9.73
CA PRO A 157 6.66 8.17 10.67
C PRO A 157 7.05 6.71 10.96
N ILE A 158 6.15 5.74 10.73
CA ILE A 158 6.47 4.31 10.86
C ILE A 158 7.47 3.85 9.77
N PHE A 159 7.43 4.50 8.61
CA PHE A 159 8.31 4.18 7.48
C PHE A 159 9.55 5.06 7.45
N TYR A 160 9.39 6.35 7.74
CA TYR A 160 10.43 7.37 7.55
C TYR A 160 10.72 8.15 8.82
N LYS A 161 11.99 8.51 9.00
CA LYS A 161 12.37 9.45 10.05
C LYS A 161 11.96 10.86 9.62
N VAL A 162 10.93 11.39 10.27
CA VAL A 162 10.45 12.77 10.09
C VAL A 162 11.14 13.65 11.14
N THR A 163 11.81 14.71 10.70
CA THR A 163 12.48 15.67 11.58
C THR A 163 12.13 17.09 11.18
N PRO A 164 12.01 18.04 12.13
CA PRO A 164 11.90 19.45 11.79
C PRO A 164 13.03 19.88 10.86
N LEU A 165 12.72 20.74 9.90
CA LEU A 165 13.74 21.38 9.08
C LEU A 165 14.53 22.33 10.00
N GLU A 166 15.85 22.17 9.98
CA GLU A 166 16.79 23.02 10.71
C GLU A 166 16.61 24.48 10.30
N ASP A 167 16.84 25.37 11.25
CA ASP A 167 16.76 26.81 11.00
C ASP A 167 17.87 27.24 10.02
N GLY A 168 17.51 28.12 9.08
CA GLY A 168 18.42 28.58 8.05
C GLY A 168 17.69 29.08 6.80
N GLU A 169 18.48 29.50 5.82
CA GLU A 169 18.01 30.21 4.63
C GLU A 169 16.87 29.49 3.89
N LEU A 170 16.94 28.17 3.76
CA LEU A 170 15.90 27.39 3.08
C LEU A 170 14.55 27.45 3.81
N LYS A 171 14.57 27.30 5.14
CA LYS A 171 13.35 27.35 5.96
C LYS A 171 12.72 28.74 5.89
N ASP A 172 13.54 29.79 5.98
CA ASP A 172 13.09 31.17 5.90
C ASP A 172 12.47 31.50 4.54
N ARG A 173 13.08 31.03 3.45
CA ARG A 173 12.54 31.18 2.09
C ARG A 173 11.19 30.48 1.93
N ILE A 174 11.02 29.28 2.50
CA ILE A 174 9.74 28.56 2.47
C ILE A 174 8.67 29.32 3.25
N ILE A 175 8.98 29.79 4.46
CA ILE A 175 8.04 30.54 5.31
C ILE A 175 7.65 31.86 4.63
N LYS A 176 8.61 32.57 4.03
CA LYS A 176 8.36 33.81 3.29
C LYS A 176 7.42 33.57 2.11
N LEU A 177 7.70 32.55 1.29
CA LEU A 177 6.84 32.20 0.16
C LEU A 177 5.42 31.84 0.62
N ALA A 178 5.29 31.04 1.68
CA ALA A 178 3.99 30.67 2.22
C ALA A 178 3.20 31.90 2.69
N LYS A 179 3.87 32.86 3.32
CA LYS A 179 3.26 34.13 3.74
C LYS A 179 2.81 34.98 2.55
N GLU A 180 3.60 35.05 1.48
CA GLU A 180 3.26 35.78 0.26
C GLU A 180 1.99 35.24 -0.42
N VAL A 181 1.75 33.93 -0.35
CA VAL A 181 0.54 33.28 -0.89
C VAL A 181 -0.59 33.14 0.14
N GLY A 182 -0.45 33.74 1.34
CA GLY A 182 -1.47 33.72 2.39
C GLY A 182 -1.67 32.37 3.09
N MET A 183 -0.73 31.43 2.96
CA MET A 183 -0.77 30.15 3.67
C MET A 183 -0.21 30.28 5.08
N LYS A 184 -0.93 29.71 6.06
CA LYS A 184 -0.42 29.53 7.42
C LYS A 184 0.43 28.27 7.47
N VAL A 185 1.68 28.40 7.90
CA VAL A 185 2.62 27.29 8.10
C VAL A 185 2.95 27.22 9.58
N GLU A 186 2.56 26.13 10.24
CA GLU A 186 2.93 25.90 11.65
C GLU A 186 4.37 25.42 11.78
N ASN A 187 4.81 24.50 10.90
CA ASN A 187 6.16 23.98 10.92
C ASN A 187 6.54 23.38 9.55
N VAL A 188 7.84 23.26 9.29
CA VAL A 188 8.39 22.66 8.07
C VAL A 188 9.18 21.43 8.48
N PHE A 189 8.85 20.27 7.90
CA PHE A 189 9.50 19.01 8.20
C PHE A 189 10.24 18.47 6.98
N LYS A 190 11.36 17.78 7.22
CA LYS A 190 12.06 16.94 6.23
C LYS A 190 11.92 15.48 6.64
N PHE A 191 11.81 14.60 5.65
CA PHE A 191 11.90 13.15 5.87
C PHE A 191 12.97 12.55 4.95
N ASN A 192 13.72 11.59 5.48
CA ASN A 192 14.87 11.03 4.77
C ASN A 192 14.45 9.95 3.75
N MET A 193 14.37 10.33 2.48
CA MET A 193 14.16 9.41 1.35
C MET A 193 15.45 8.78 0.83
N SER A 194 16.64 9.31 1.17
CA SER A 194 17.92 8.80 0.65
C SER A 194 18.21 7.36 1.08
N LYS A 195 17.53 6.90 2.13
CA LYS A 195 17.58 5.51 2.60
C LYS A 195 16.99 4.53 1.59
N ASN A 196 16.01 4.97 0.80
CA ASN A 196 15.22 4.13 -0.10
C ASN A 196 15.51 4.38 -1.59
N THR A 197 16.06 5.57 -1.91
CA THR A 197 16.47 6.04 -3.24
C THR A 197 17.83 6.68 -3.13
#